data_AF-A0A2V6F3D1-F1
#
_entry.id   AF-A0A2V6F3D1-F1
#
_cell.length_a   1.000
_cell.length_b   1.000
_cell.length_c   1.000
_cell.angle_alpha   90.00
_cell.angle_beta   90.00
_cell.angle_gamma   90.00
#
_symmetry.space_group_name_H-M   'P 1'
#
loop_
_entity.id
_entity.type
_entity.pdbx_description
1 polymer ?
#
loop_
_entity_poly.entity_id
_entity_poly.type
_entity_poly.pdbx_seq_one_letter_code
_entity_poly.pdbx_strand_id
1 'polypeptide(L)'
;MEGKAMTQDKVERHVICGSAILLLLFAGLMLFVVSTVEANPGPDSAATRATFRTKCATCHGPDGSGSEVGKTMNVPDLRSPAVQKLSDTELAQVIANGKGGMPPFKNSLSEDQIHSLVSYIRSLHQKK
;
A
#
# COMPACT_ATOMS: atom_id res chain seq x y z
N MET A 1 -30.36 59.99 27.25
CA MET A 1 -29.90 59.77 25.86
C MET A 1 -29.20 58.42 25.86
N GLU A 2 -29.96 57.34 25.88
CA GLU A 2 -29.42 55.97 26.03
C GLU A 2 -30.12 55.07 25.02
N GLY A 3 -29.39 54.40 24.13
CA GLY A 3 -30.03 53.48 23.19
C GLY A 3 -29.17 52.84 22.10
N LYS A 4 -27.84 52.96 22.10
CA LYS A 4 -27.00 52.48 20.99
C LYS A 4 -26.09 51.28 21.29
N ALA A 5 -26.06 50.78 22.53
CA ALA A 5 -25.08 49.76 22.95
C ALA A 5 -25.55 48.28 22.84
N MET A 6 -26.82 48.01 22.51
CA MET A 6 -27.41 46.68 22.75
C MET A 6 -27.40 45.71 21.55
N THR A 7 -26.99 46.15 20.37
CA THR A 7 -27.05 45.36 19.12
C THR A 7 -25.70 44.80 18.65
N GLN A 8 -24.58 45.42 19.04
CA GLN A 8 -23.25 45.04 18.55
C GLN A 8 -22.72 43.77 19.24
N ASP A 9 -22.98 43.62 20.54
CA ASP A 9 -22.60 42.45 21.35
C ASP A 9 -23.27 41.15 20.86
N LYS A 10 -24.47 41.25 20.28
CA LYS A 10 -25.22 40.08 19.78
C LYS A 10 -24.68 39.58 18.44
N VAL A 11 -24.17 40.47 17.58
CA VAL A 11 -23.56 40.12 16.30
C VAL A 11 -22.20 39.48 16.50
N GLU A 12 -21.36 40.02 17.39
CA GLU A 12 -20.02 39.45 17.65
C GLU A 12 -20.11 38.08 18.31
N ARG A 13 -21.01 37.88 19.28
CA ARG A 13 -21.28 36.56 19.88
C ARG A 13 -21.79 35.54 18.85
N HIS A 14 -22.57 35.96 17.85
CA HIS A 14 -23.05 35.07 16.78
C HIS A 14 -21.95 34.71 15.77
N VAL A 15 -21.04 35.64 15.44
CA VAL A 15 -19.91 35.39 14.53
C VAL A 15 -18.85 34.50 15.18
N ILE A 16 -18.61 34.67 16.48
CA ILE A 16 -17.65 33.85 17.27
C ILE A 16 -18.18 32.42 17.45
N CYS A 17 -19.48 32.24 17.75
CA CYS A 17 -20.08 30.90 17.81
C CYS A 17 -20.09 30.19 16.46
N GLY A 18 -20.42 30.89 15.36
CA GLY A 18 -20.47 30.30 14.03
C GLY A 18 -19.10 29.85 13.51
N SER A 19 -18.06 30.66 13.76
CA SER A 19 -16.68 30.34 13.37
C SER A 19 -16.06 29.21 14.21
N ALA A 20 -16.36 29.14 15.51
CA ALA A 20 -15.93 28.03 16.37
C ALA A 20 -16.59 26.70 15.96
N ILE A 21 -17.88 26.70 15.62
CA ILE A 21 -18.57 25.49 15.13
C ILE A 21 -18.01 25.05 13.78
N LEU A 22 -17.74 25.99 12.86
CA LEU A 22 -17.15 25.67 11.55
C LEU A 22 -15.72 25.13 11.70
N LEU A 23 -14.90 25.70 12.58
CA LEU A 23 -13.54 25.20 12.87
C LEU A 23 -13.55 23.84 13.55
N LEU A 24 -14.50 23.57 14.46
CA LEU A 24 -14.65 22.25 15.09
C LEU A 24 -15.14 21.20 14.09
N LEU A 25 -16.01 21.57 13.16
CA LEU A 25 -16.44 20.68 12.07
C LEU A 25 -15.31 20.41 11.07
N PHE A 26 -14.51 21.43 10.72
CA PHE A 26 -13.33 21.27 9.87
C PHE A 26 -12.22 20.45 10.56
N ALA A 27 -11.98 20.67 11.85
CA ALA A 27 -11.04 19.88 12.64
C ALA A 27 -11.52 18.44 12.79
N GLY A 28 -12.82 18.23 13.03
CA GLY A 28 -13.45 16.91 13.05
C GLY A 28 -13.34 16.18 11.71
N LEU A 29 -13.54 16.90 10.60
CA LEU A 29 -13.38 16.36 9.25
C LEU A 29 -11.91 16.00 8.96
N MET A 30 -10.96 16.83 9.37
CA MET A 30 -9.52 16.54 9.21
C MET A 30 -9.06 15.35 10.06
N LEU A 31 -9.58 15.19 11.29
CA LEU A 31 -9.31 13.99 12.09
C LEU A 31 -9.91 12.72 11.45
N PHE A 32 -11.05 12.82 10.80
CA PHE A 32 -11.67 11.68 10.10
C PHE A 32 -10.82 11.23 8.90
N VAL A 33 -10.22 12.17 8.16
CA VAL A 33 -9.39 11.88 6.97
C VAL A 33 -8.07 11.19 7.32
N VAL A 34 -7.49 11.45 8.51
CA VAL A 34 -6.27 10.74 8.98
C VAL A 34 -6.52 9.24 9.19
N SER A 35 -7.76 8.85 9.49
CA SER A 35 -8.08 7.45 9.81
C SER A 35 -8.12 6.51 8.59
N THR A 36 -8.04 7.03 7.36
CA THR A 36 -8.05 6.21 6.13
C THR A 36 -6.70 6.13 5.43
N VAL A 37 -5.60 6.50 6.09
CA VAL A 37 -4.26 6.20 5.54
C VAL A 37 -4.02 4.70 5.67
N GLU A 38 -4.25 3.99 4.57
CA GLU A 38 -3.88 2.57 4.44
C GLU A 38 -2.36 2.49 4.62
N ALA A 39 -1.89 1.91 5.72
CA ALA A 39 -0.46 1.78 5.98
C ALA A 39 0.16 0.93 4.86
N ASN A 40 1.02 1.52 4.02
CA ASN A 40 1.72 0.78 2.98
C ASN A 40 2.59 -0.31 3.64
N PRO A 41 2.26 -1.60 3.47
CA PRO A 41 3.00 -2.67 4.11
C PRO A 41 4.43 -2.68 3.56
N GLY A 42 5.42 -2.39 4.40
CA GLY A 42 6.83 -2.38 3.99
C GLY A 42 7.30 -3.73 3.39
N PRO A 43 8.51 -3.76 2.79
CA PRO A 43 9.06 -4.92 2.06
C PRO A 43 8.98 -6.25 2.82
N ASP A 44 9.34 -6.21 4.10
CA ASP A 44 9.33 -7.35 5.01
C ASP A 44 8.21 -7.22 6.05
N SER A 45 7.10 -6.58 5.71
CA SER A 45 5.93 -6.59 6.58
C SER A 45 5.31 -8.00 6.62
N ALA A 46 4.55 -8.26 7.69
CA ALA A 46 3.76 -9.50 7.78
C ALA A 46 2.75 -9.63 6.64
N ALA A 47 2.16 -8.51 6.20
CA ALA A 47 1.23 -8.46 5.08
C ALA A 47 1.90 -8.84 3.76
N THR A 48 3.08 -8.29 3.44
CA THR A 48 3.83 -8.62 2.21
C THR A 48 4.20 -10.10 2.18
N ARG A 49 4.69 -10.66 3.30
CA ARG A 49 4.96 -12.10 3.42
C ARG A 49 3.70 -12.95 3.23
N ALA A 50 2.57 -12.53 3.79
CA ALA A 50 1.31 -13.23 3.64
C ALA A 50 0.83 -13.22 2.17
N THR A 51 0.93 -12.08 1.49
CA THR A 51 0.62 -11.96 0.06
C THR A 51 1.52 -12.87 -0.77
N PHE A 52 2.84 -12.84 -0.56
CA PHE A 52 3.76 -13.73 -1.26
C PHE A 52 3.40 -15.20 -1.02
N ARG A 53 3.15 -15.59 0.23
CA ARG A 53 2.79 -16.97 0.60
C ARG A 53 1.49 -17.45 -0.05
N THR A 54 0.51 -16.57 -0.19
CA THR A 54 -0.83 -16.93 -0.68
C THR A 54 -0.98 -16.82 -2.20
N LYS A 55 -0.22 -15.94 -2.85
CA LYS A 55 -0.35 -15.65 -4.28
C LYS A 55 0.83 -16.12 -5.12
N CYS A 56 2.04 -16.16 -4.55
CA CYS A 56 3.27 -16.40 -5.31
C CYS A 56 3.88 -17.77 -5.00
N ALA A 57 3.90 -18.17 -3.72
CA ALA A 57 4.62 -19.35 -3.25
C ALA A 57 4.07 -20.68 -3.78
N THR A 58 2.83 -20.72 -4.26
CA THR A 58 2.25 -21.90 -4.93
C THR A 58 3.12 -22.36 -6.09
N CYS A 59 3.67 -21.42 -6.87
CA CYS A 59 4.57 -21.72 -8.00
C CYS A 59 6.03 -21.41 -7.65
N HIS A 60 6.30 -20.31 -6.95
CA HIS A 60 7.66 -19.88 -6.66
C HIS A 60 8.28 -20.49 -5.40
N GLY A 61 7.53 -21.31 -4.65
CA GLY A 61 7.98 -21.86 -3.38
C GLY A 61 7.99 -20.81 -2.25
N PRO A 62 7.98 -21.24 -0.98
CA PRO A 62 7.99 -20.32 0.17
C PRO A 62 9.31 -19.54 0.30
N ASP A 63 10.41 -20.10 -0.19
CA ASP A 63 11.76 -19.52 -0.19
C ASP A 63 12.15 -18.86 -1.53
N GLY A 64 11.29 -18.96 -2.55
CA GLY A 64 11.56 -18.44 -3.89
C GLY A 64 12.33 -19.38 -4.82
N SER A 65 12.67 -20.60 -4.40
CA SER A 65 13.44 -21.55 -5.23
C SER A 65 12.65 -22.19 -6.38
N GLY A 66 11.34 -21.96 -6.44
CA GLY A 66 10.40 -22.74 -7.23
C GLY A 66 9.84 -23.91 -6.43
N SER A 67 8.51 -24.03 -6.40
CA SER A 67 7.81 -25.19 -5.86
C SER A 67 7.89 -26.36 -6.83
N GLU A 68 7.47 -27.56 -6.43
CA GLU A 68 7.40 -28.72 -7.34
C GLU A 68 6.50 -28.45 -8.56
N VAL A 69 5.35 -27.80 -8.35
CA VAL A 69 4.47 -27.34 -9.44
C VAL A 69 5.14 -26.26 -10.27
N GLY A 70 5.92 -25.39 -9.64
CA GLY A 70 6.67 -24.37 -10.36
C GLY A 70 7.72 -24.96 -11.30
N LYS A 71 8.44 -25.99 -10.86
CA LYS A 71 9.48 -26.64 -11.66
C LYS A 71 8.91 -27.27 -12.93
N THR A 72 7.72 -27.88 -12.87
CA THR A 72 7.06 -28.41 -14.08
C THR A 72 6.61 -27.33 -15.05
N MET A 73 6.32 -26.12 -14.54
CA MET A 73 6.00 -24.92 -15.34
C MET A 73 7.23 -24.09 -15.72
N ASN A 74 8.44 -24.55 -15.38
CA ASN A 74 9.70 -23.86 -15.64
C ASN A 74 9.72 -22.41 -15.10
N VAL A 75 9.11 -22.15 -13.93
CA VAL A 75 9.28 -20.84 -13.27
C VAL A 75 10.72 -20.67 -12.80
N PRO A 76 11.27 -19.44 -12.89
CA PRO A 76 12.63 -19.18 -12.47
C PRO A 76 12.77 -19.21 -10.95
N ASP A 77 13.96 -19.63 -10.47
CA ASP A 77 14.38 -19.40 -9.08
C ASP A 77 14.53 -17.87 -8.88
N LEU A 78 13.72 -17.32 -7.99
CA LEU A 78 13.68 -15.88 -7.71
C LEU A 78 14.96 -15.37 -7.03
N ARG A 79 15.75 -16.27 -6.45
CA ARG A 79 17.06 -15.99 -5.85
C ARG A 79 18.19 -16.01 -6.89
N SER A 80 17.91 -16.50 -8.10
CA SER A 80 18.93 -16.63 -9.14
C SER A 80 19.49 -15.26 -9.55
N PRO A 81 20.78 -15.19 -9.94
CA PRO A 81 21.37 -13.96 -10.46
C PRO A 81 20.64 -13.41 -11.70
N ALA A 82 20.00 -14.28 -12.49
CA ALA A 82 19.25 -13.87 -13.66
C ALA A 82 18.02 -13.03 -13.27
N VAL A 83 17.25 -13.47 -12.27
CA VAL A 83 16.10 -12.70 -11.76
C VAL A 83 16.57 -11.47 -11.00
N GLN A 84 17.60 -11.59 -10.17
CA GLN A 84 18.11 -10.49 -9.35
C GLN A 84 18.83 -9.41 -10.17
N LYS A 85 19.19 -9.65 -11.43
CA LYS A 85 19.73 -8.62 -12.33
C LYS A 85 18.68 -7.77 -13.02
N LEU A 86 17.43 -8.24 -13.08
CA LEU A 86 16.32 -7.43 -13.61
C LEU A 86 16.18 -6.16 -12.77
N SER A 87 15.70 -5.08 -13.36
CA SER A 87 15.34 -3.86 -12.63
C SER A 87 14.07 -4.07 -11.81
N ASP A 88 13.87 -3.23 -10.79
CA ASP A 88 12.65 -3.27 -9.97
C ASP A 88 11.40 -2.99 -10.81
N THR A 89 11.52 -2.11 -11.82
CA THR A 89 10.45 -1.83 -12.78
C THR A 89 10.10 -3.06 -13.62
N GLU A 90 11.09 -3.79 -14.12
CA GLU A 90 10.83 -5.03 -14.88
C GLU A 90 10.15 -6.09 -14.01
N LEU A 91 10.59 -6.26 -12.76
CA LEU A 91 9.96 -7.19 -11.82
C LEU A 91 8.52 -6.76 -11.51
N ALA A 92 8.28 -5.47 -11.26
CA ALA A 92 6.94 -4.93 -11.02
C ALA A 92 6.02 -5.15 -12.23
N GLN A 93 6.53 -4.94 -13.45
CA GLN A 93 5.77 -5.17 -14.68
C GLN A 93 5.42 -6.65 -14.88
N VAL A 94 6.33 -7.57 -14.57
CA VAL A 94 6.07 -9.01 -14.60
C VAL A 94 5.00 -9.40 -13.58
N ILE A 95 5.03 -8.84 -12.37
CA ILE A 95 3.98 -9.10 -11.36
C ILE A 95 2.64 -8.51 -11.81
N ALA A 96 2.63 -7.28 -12.32
CA ALA A 96 1.42 -6.59 -12.74
C ALA A 96 0.73 -7.29 -13.91
N ASN A 97 1.50 -7.64 -14.94
CA ASN A 97 0.95 -8.12 -16.22
C ASN A 97 1.04 -9.65 -16.39
N GLY A 98 1.78 -10.34 -15.53
CA GLY A 98 2.11 -11.75 -15.72
C GLY A 98 3.15 -11.94 -16.83
N LYS A 99 3.65 -13.17 -16.96
CA LYS A 99 4.60 -13.58 -18.00
C LYS A 99 4.50 -15.08 -18.24
N GLY A 100 4.33 -15.49 -19.49
CA GLY A 100 4.15 -16.90 -19.84
C GLY A 100 2.92 -17.49 -19.14
N GLY A 101 3.12 -18.48 -18.28
CA GLY A 101 2.05 -19.10 -17.47
C GLY A 101 1.71 -18.36 -16.17
N MET A 102 2.42 -17.29 -15.80
CA MET A 102 2.13 -16.49 -14.61
C MET A 102 0.93 -15.55 -14.87
N PRO A 103 -0.13 -15.58 -14.05
CA PRO A 103 -1.29 -14.70 -14.22
C PRO A 103 -0.95 -13.24 -13.87
N PRO A 104 -1.69 -12.26 -14.43
CA PRO A 104 -1.55 -10.85 -14.07
C PRO A 104 -2.13 -10.57 -12.68
N PHE A 105 -1.45 -9.76 -11.87
CA PHE A 105 -1.92 -9.37 -10.54
C PHE A 105 -2.36 -7.91 -10.41
N LYS A 106 -2.23 -7.08 -11.46
CA LYS A 106 -2.58 -5.64 -11.43
C LYS A 106 -4.02 -5.32 -11.01
N ASN A 107 -4.96 -6.26 -11.20
CA ASN A 107 -6.36 -6.07 -10.81
C ASN A 107 -6.65 -6.57 -9.38
N SER A 108 -5.67 -7.22 -8.74
CA SER A 108 -5.81 -7.86 -7.42
C SER A 108 -4.89 -7.28 -6.36
N LEU A 109 -3.85 -6.54 -6.78
CA LEU A 109 -2.85 -5.91 -5.92
C LEU A 109 -2.71 -4.44 -6.30
N SER A 110 -2.55 -3.57 -5.31
CA SER A 110 -2.18 -2.17 -5.55
C SER A 110 -0.72 -2.05 -6.03
N GLU A 111 -0.38 -0.92 -6.65
CA GLU A 111 1.00 -0.64 -7.07
C GLU A 111 1.98 -0.72 -5.89
N ASP A 112 1.58 -0.19 -4.73
CA ASP A 112 2.35 -0.26 -3.49
C ASP A 112 2.60 -1.71 -3.05
N GLN A 113 1.58 -2.57 -3.09
CA GLN A 113 1.74 -4.00 -2.77
C GLN A 113 2.69 -4.69 -3.75
N ILE A 114 2.64 -4.32 -5.04
CA ILE A 114 3.56 -4.84 -6.06
C ILE A 114 5.00 -4.41 -5.75
N HIS A 115 5.23 -3.14 -5.43
CA HIS A 115 6.56 -2.65 -5.05
C HIS A 115 7.09 -3.31 -3.78
N SER A 116 6.22 -3.54 -2.79
CA SER A 116 6.59 -4.27 -1.58
C SER A 116 6.95 -5.73 -1.88
N LEU A 117 6.24 -6.39 -2.80
CA LEU A 117 6.59 -7.74 -3.26
C LEU A 117 7.92 -7.76 -4.02
N VAL A 118 8.20 -6.77 -4.87
CA VAL A 118 9.52 -6.66 -5.54
C VAL A 118 10.63 -6.57 -4.51
N SER A 119 10.45 -5.69 -3.51
CA SER A 119 11.42 -5.53 -2.43
C SER A 119 11.57 -6.82 -1.61
N TYR A 120 10.48 -7.55 -1.36
CA TYR A 120 10.54 -8.88 -0.73
C TYR A 120 11.34 -9.88 -1.56
N ILE A 121 11.13 -9.92 -2.89
CA ILE A 121 11.89 -10.78 -3.82
C ILE A 121 13.39 -10.46 -3.76
N ARG A 122 13.78 -9.19 -3.63
CA ARG A 122 15.18 -8.80 -3.42
C ARG A 122 15.77 -9.43 -2.15
N SER A 123 15.00 -9.45 -1.06
CA SER A 123 15.46 -10.03 0.20
C SER A 123 15.77 -11.53 0.12
N LEU A 124 15.14 -12.26 -0.82
CA LEU A 124 15.28 -13.71 -0.93
C LEU A 124 16.68 -14.17 -1.30
N HIS A 125 17.49 -13.35 -2.00
CA HIS A 125 18.86 -13.74 -2.34
C HIS A 125 19.78 -13.82 -1.10
N GLN A 126 19.40 -13.20 0.03
CA GLN A 126 20.19 -13.19 1.28
C GLN A 126 19.84 -14.36 2.19
N LYS A 127 18.66 -14.96 2.00
CA LYS A 127 18.17 -16.09 2.79
C LYS A 127 18.65 -17.38 2.12
N LYS A 128 19.82 -17.88 2.54
CA LYS A 128 20.34 -19.20 2.18
C LYS A 128 19.71 -20.30 3.02
#